data_AF-A0A7C7Y7Z9-F1
#
_entry.id   AF-A0A7C7Y7Z9-F1
#
_cell.length_a   1.000
_cell.length_b   1.000
_cell.length_c   1.000
_cell.angle_alpha   90.00
_cell.angle_beta   90.00
_cell.angle_gamma   90.00
#
_symmetry.space_group_name_H-M   'P 1'
#
loop_
_entity.id
_entity.type
_entity.pdbx_description
1 polymer ?
#
loop_
_entity_poly.entity_id
_entity_poly.type
_entity_poly.pdbx_seq_one_letter_code
_entity_poly.pdbx_strand_id
1 'polypeptide(L)'
;MQENLMEICIDKAFQPNVPKNKRQIVISKIAEWKMLGKHFRTFVYLAINEVEAPAVDEEDNTPTRRKNSVGRRTRRGGRGASSAEPLDWIPSPEEALLPDSGSDPFRLASLMAHKILKSDDWNEDWNTTEASLRDSCLANGVHPVWVSI
;
A
#
# COMPACT_ATOMS: atom_id res chain seq x y z
N MET A 1 8.29 16.91 1.17
CA MET A 1 7.44 17.23 2.36
C MET A 1 6.58 16.05 2.76
N GLN A 2 5.70 15.52 1.89
CA GLN A 2 4.84 14.37 2.23
C GLN A 2 5.65 13.09 2.53
N GLU A 3 6.71 12.83 1.77
CA GLU A 3 7.61 11.67 1.98
C GLU A 3 8.30 11.71 3.35
N ASN A 4 8.76 12.87 3.81
CA ASN A 4 9.33 13.04 5.15
C ASN A 4 8.27 12.79 6.25
N LEU A 5 7.03 13.25 6.05
CA LEU A 5 5.94 12.95 6.99
C LEU A 5 5.62 11.44 7.02
N MET A 6 5.70 10.78 5.86
CA MET A 6 5.53 9.35 5.74
C MET A 6 6.65 8.58 6.47
N GLU A 7 7.91 9.02 6.32
CA GLU A 7 9.07 8.47 7.03
C GLU A 7 8.86 8.50 8.54
N ILE A 8 8.47 9.65 9.09
CA ILE A 8 8.19 9.78 10.54
C ILE A 8 7.05 8.83 10.97
N CYS A 9 6.03 8.65 10.13
CA CYS A 9 4.95 7.71 10.42
C CYS A 9 5.45 6.26 10.45
N ILE A 10 6.25 5.85 9.46
CA ILE A 10 6.83 4.49 9.35
C ILE A 10 7.77 4.24 10.54
N ASP A 11 8.69 5.16 10.83
CA ASP A 11 9.61 5.05 11.97
C ASP A 11 8.86 4.88 13.30
N LYS A 12 7.74 5.59 13.49
CA LYS A 12 6.88 5.42 14.67
C LYS A 12 6.13 4.10 14.69
N ALA A 13 5.75 3.57 13.54
CA ALA A 13 5.10 2.27 13.44
C ALA A 13 6.05 1.12 13.78
N PHE A 14 7.29 1.18 13.31
CA PHE A 14 8.25 0.09 13.38
C PHE A 14 9.26 0.21 14.53
N GLN A 15 8.95 1.02 15.55
CA GLN A 15 9.77 1.06 16.76
C GLN A 15 9.81 -0.33 17.46
N PRO A 16 10.94 -0.74 18.05
CA PRO A 16 11.11 -2.10 18.61
C PRO A 16 10.09 -2.52 19.67
N ASN A 17 9.46 -1.55 20.36
CA ASN A 17 8.48 -1.75 21.41
C ASN A 17 7.02 -1.70 20.92
N VAL A 18 6.77 -1.52 19.62
CA VAL A 18 5.44 -1.40 19.04
C VAL A 18 5.05 -2.70 18.32
N PRO A 19 4.14 -3.51 18.89
CA PRO A 19 3.66 -4.72 18.22
C PRO A 19 2.77 -4.37 17.02
N LYS A 20 2.71 -5.27 16.02
CA LYS A 20 1.96 -5.09 14.75
C LYS A 20 0.54 -4.57 14.95
N ASN A 21 -0.21 -5.16 15.88
CA ASN A 21 -1.59 -4.79 16.19
C ASN A 21 -1.77 -3.40 16.84
N LYS A 22 -0.69 -2.75 17.28
CA LYS A 22 -0.72 -1.39 17.87
C LYS A 22 -0.16 -0.32 16.93
N ARG A 23 0.50 -0.68 15.81
CA ARG A 23 1.13 0.25 14.87
C ARG A 23 0.18 1.37 14.44
N GLN A 24 -1.02 1.00 13.98
CA GLN A 24 -2.04 1.95 13.55
C GLN A 24 -2.49 2.90 14.67
N ILE A 25 -2.62 2.39 15.89
CA ILE A 25 -3.05 3.19 17.05
C ILE A 25 -1.96 4.20 17.41
N VAL A 26 -0.69 3.82 17.34
CA VAL A 26 0.45 4.71 17.64
C VAL A 26 0.54 5.82 16.59
N ILE A 27 0.51 5.47 15.30
CA ILE A 27 0.60 6.46 14.20
C ILE A 27 -0.58 7.43 14.25
N SER A 28 -1.82 6.95 14.50
CA SER A 28 -3.01 7.83 14.52
C SER A 28 -2.94 9.01 15.50
N LYS A 29 -2.04 8.95 16.49
CA LYS A 29 -1.88 9.95 17.55
C LYS A 29 -0.88 11.06 17.20
N ILE A 30 0.00 10.86 16.24
CA ILE A 30 1.04 11.84 15.89
C ILE A 30 0.51 12.91 14.94
N ALA A 31 1.17 14.07 14.91
CA ALA A 31 0.71 15.20 14.09
C ALA A 31 0.95 14.95 12.60
N GLU A 32 2.05 14.26 12.29
CA GLU A 32 2.51 13.93 10.95
C GLU A 32 1.46 13.10 10.21
N TRP A 33 0.85 12.13 10.88
CA TRP A 33 -0.27 11.36 10.34
C TRP A 33 -1.43 12.25 9.91
N LYS A 34 -1.78 13.25 10.75
CA LYS A 34 -2.88 14.18 10.49
C LYS A 34 -2.58 15.13 9.33
N MET A 35 -1.31 15.45 9.12
CA MET A 35 -0.83 16.29 8.01
C MET A 35 -0.56 15.50 6.73
N LEU A 36 -0.41 14.18 6.83
CA LEU A 36 -0.17 13.31 5.70
C LEU A 36 -1.40 13.30 4.77
N GLY A 37 -1.16 13.51 3.49
CA GLY A 37 -2.16 13.49 2.44
C GLY A 37 -2.85 12.13 2.37
N LYS A 38 -4.10 12.13 1.92
CA LYS A 38 -4.94 10.93 1.87
C LYS A 38 -4.29 9.77 1.12
N HIS A 39 -3.68 10.03 -0.04
CA HIS A 39 -2.98 9.03 -0.85
C HIS A 39 -1.73 8.47 -0.16
N PHE A 40 -0.94 9.31 0.50
CA PHE A 40 0.26 8.88 1.23
C PHE A 40 -0.09 8.02 2.45
N ARG A 41 -1.22 8.28 3.11
CA ARG A 41 -1.70 7.43 4.21
C ARG A 41 -1.89 5.98 3.77
N THR A 42 -2.30 5.75 2.52
CA THR A 42 -2.47 4.40 1.99
C THR A 42 -1.17 3.60 1.99
N PHE A 43 -0.06 4.19 1.56
CA PHE A 43 1.23 3.49 1.56
C PHE A 43 1.70 3.15 2.96
N VAL A 44 1.47 4.03 3.94
CA VAL A 44 1.70 3.70 5.36
C VAL A 44 0.81 2.53 5.81
N TYR A 45 -0.47 2.54 5.44
CA TYR A 45 -1.39 1.45 5.75
C TYR A 45 -0.96 0.12 5.12
N LEU A 46 -0.48 0.13 3.88
CA LEU A 46 0.04 -1.05 3.20
C LEU A 46 1.25 -1.62 3.95
N ALA A 47 2.22 -0.77 4.30
CA ALA A 47 3.42 -1.15 5.04
C ALA A 47 3.08 -1.79 6.39
N ILE A 48 2.26 -1.15 7.22
CA ILE A 48 2.00 -1.64 8.59
C ILE A 48 1.18 -2.93 8.62
N ASN A 49 0.34 -3.14 7.61
CA ASN A 49 -0.51 -4.32 7.52
C ASN A 49 0.23 -5.49 6.87
N GLU A 50 1.38 -5.24 6.23
CA GLU A 50 2.14 -6.23 5.44
C GLU A 50 1.19 -6.88 4.43
N VAL A 51 0.53 -6.06 3.61
CA VAL A 51 -0.37 -6.57 2.57
C VAL A 51 0.46 -7.36 1.57
N GLU A 52 0.42 -8.67 1.70
CA GLU A 52 1.08 -9.62 0.80
C GLU A 52 0.35 -9.61 -0.55
N ALA A 53 1.11 -9.60 -1.64
CA ALA A 53 0.56 -9.78 -2.98
C ALA A 53 -0.26 -11.08 -3.00
N PRO A 54 -1.46 -11.09 -3.62
CA PRO A 54 -2.18 -12.36 -3.79
C PRO A 54 -1.22 -13.36 -4.44
N ALA A 55 -1.10 -14.54 -3.83
CA ALA A 55 -0.28 -15.60 -4.38
C ALA A 55 -0.71 -15.81 -5.82
N VAL A 56 0.19 -15.55 -6.76
CA VAL A 56 0.02 -15.97 -8.14
C VAL A 56 0.06 -17.49 -8.04
N ASP A 57 -1.11 -18.13 -8.03
CA ASP A 57 -1.20 -19.59 -8.21
C ASP A 57 -0.62 -19.83 -9.61
N GLU A 58 0.68 -20.12 -9.67
CA GLU A 58 1.23 -20.86 -10.80
C GLU A 58 0.43 -22.16 -10.83
N GLU A 59 -0.25 -22.36 -11.95
CA GLU A 59 -1.12 -23.49 -12.24
C GLU A 59 -0.35 -24.81 -12.04
N ASP A 60 -0.32 -25.33 -10.82
CA ASP A 60 0.17 -26.66 -10.52
C ASP A 60 -0.99 -27.51 -9.98
N ASN A 61 -1.46 -28.39 -10.87
CA ASN A 61 -2.53 -29.34 -10.65
C ASN A 61 -2.23 -30.27 -9.46
N THR A 62 -2.61 -29.89 -8.23
CA THR A 62 -2.76 -30.86 -7.13
C THR A 62 -3.95 -30.50 -6.21
N PRO A 63 -4.95 -31.38 -6.02
CA PRO A 63 -6.06 -31.10 -5.13
C PRO A 63 -5.64 -31.31 -3.68
N THR A 64 -4.98 -30.34 -3.07
CA THR A 64 -4.74 -30.37 -1.62
C THR A 64 -6.02 -29.95 -0.89
N ARG A 65 -6.75 -30.97 -0.47
CA ARG A 65 -7.94 -30.95 0.39
C ARG A 65 -7.76 -29.98 1.57
N ARG A 66 -8.30 -28.76 1.46
CA ARG A 66 -8.37 -27.79 2.55
C ARG A 66 -9.14 -28.41 3.72
N LYS A 67 -8.43 -28.68 4.83
CA LYS A 67 -9.04 -29.17 6.07
C LYS A 67 -9.69 -27.97 6.78
N ASN A 68 -11.00 -27.87 6.66
CA ASN A 68 -11.84 -26.90 7.36
C ASN A 68 -11.55 -26.91 8.87
N SER A 69 -10.88 -25.88 9.38
CA SER A 69 -10.87 -25.56 10.81
C SER A 69 -12.11 -24.74 11.14
N VAL A 70 -13.21 -25.46 11.34
CA VAL A 70 -14.41 -24.93 11.99
C VAL A 70 -14.02 -24.52 13.42
N GLY A 71 -14.03 -23.22 13.72
CA GLY A 71 -14.06 -22.76 15.10
C GLY A 71 -13.40 -21.41 15.43
N ARG A 72 -14.02 -20.29 15.04
CA ARG A 72 -14.08 -19.15 15.97
C ARG A 72 -15.36 -18.33 15.79
N ARG A 73 -16.25 -18.50 16.77
CA ARG A 73 -17.50 -17.79 16.96
C ARG A 73 -17.27 -16.27 17.09
N THR A 74 -18.01 -15.52 16.27
CA THR A 74 -18.77 -14.29 16.55
C THR A 74 -18.37 -13.45 17.78
N ARG A 75 -17.95 -12.18 17.56
CA ARG A 75 -18.28 -11.00 18.42
C ARG A 75 -17.71 -9.66 17.90
N ARG A 76 -18.54 -8.95 17.12
CA ARG A 76 -18.74 -7.48 16.96
C ARG A 76 -19.23 -7.28 15.52
N GLY A 77 -20.53 -7.05 15.29
CA GLY A 77 -21.27 -5.91 15.81
C GLY A 77 -21.12 -4.80 14.79
N GLY A 78 -22.18 -4.54 14.04
CA GLY A 78 -22.15 -3.87 12.75
C GLY A 78 -21.57 -2.47 12.74
N ARG A 79 -20.94 -2.15 11.61
CA ARG A 79 -20.96 -0.84 10.97
C ARG A 79 -21.03 -1.06 9.47
N GLY A 80 -22.26 -1.19 8.95
CA GLY A 80 -22.50 -0.79 7.57
C GLY A 80 -22.40 0.73 7.52
N ALA A 81 -21.40 1.24 6.81
CA ALA A 81 -21.33 2.61 6.28
C ALA A 81 -19.98 2.74 5.57
N SER A 82 -19.99 2.66 4.23
CA SER A 82 -19.20 3.43 3.27
C SER A 82 -18.06 4.30 3.85
N SER A 83 -17.06 3.67 4.46
CA SER A 83 -15.78 4.31 4.74
C SER A 83 -14.83 3.68 3.75
N ALA A 84 -14.57 4.40 2.66
CA ALA A 84 -13.59 4.02 1.65
C ALA A 84 -12.38 3.39 2.34
N GLU A 85 -12.11 2.12 2.05
CA GLU A 85 -11.01 1.40 2.67
C GLU A 85 -9.72 2.16 2.39
N PRO A 86 -8.68 2.06 3.23
CA PRO A 86 -7.39 2.69 2.92
C PRO A 86 -6.86 2.38 1.51
N LEU A 87 -7.26 1.24 0.93
CA LEU A 87 -6.96 0.84 -0.45
C LEU A 87 -7.73 1.62 -1.51
N ASP A 88 -8.92 2.15 -1.20
CA ASP A 88 -9.69 3.02 -2.09
C ASP A 88 -9.08 4.43 -2.20
N TRP A 89 -8.05 4.71 -1.40
CA TRP A 89 -7.35 6.00 -1.40
C TRP A 89 -6.06 5.94 -2.23
N ILE A 90 -5.72 4.81 -2.85
CA ILE A 90 -4.65 4.75 -3.85
C ILE A 90 -5.05 5.68 -5.01
N PRO A 91 -4.16 6.59 -5.49
CA PRO A 91 -4.41 7.38 -6.70
C PRO A 91 -4.82 6.47 -7.85
N SER A 92 -5.71 6.92 -8.73
CA SER A 92 -6.07 6.08 -9.88
C SER A 92 -4.84 5.84 -10.77
N PRO A 93 -4.80 4.75 -11.56
CA PRO A 93 -3.72 4.55 -12.53
C PRO A 93 -3.59 5.76 -13.47
N GLU A 94 -4.72 6.28 -13.96
CA GLU A 94 -4.78 7.45 -14.83
C GLU A 94 -4.15 8.70 -14.19
N GLU A 95 -4.42 8.95 -12.90
CA GLU A 95 -3.77 10.03 -12.16
C GLU A 95 -2.25 9.82 -12.06
N ALA A 96 -1.81 8.58 -11.77
CA ALA A 96 -0.39 8.26 -11.65
C ALA A 96 0.38 8.38 -12.97
N LEU A 97 -0.30 8.20 -14.12
CA LEU A 97 0.29 8.44 -15.44
C LEU A 97 0.59 9.92 -15.68
N LEU A 98 -0.13 10.84 -15.05
CA LEU A 98 0.11 12.27 -15.22
C LEU A 98 1.42 12.70 -14.53
N PRO A 99 2.33 13.41 -15.24
CA PRO A 99 3.60 13.88 -14.67
C PRO A 99 3.47 14.72 -13.41
N ASP A 100 2.40 15.51 -13.33
CA ASP A 100 2.21 16.52 -12.27
C ASP A 100 1.52 15.95 -11.02
N SER A 101 1.19 14.65 -10.99
CA SER A 101 0.45 14.02 -9.89
C SER A 101 1.28 13.77 -8.63
N GLY A 102 2.62 13.86 -8.72
CA GLY A 102 3.52 13.70 -7.59
C GLY A 102 4.95 13.37 -8.00
N SER A 103 5.76 12.93 -7.04
CA SER A 103 7.11 12.44 -7.31
C SER A 103 7.06 11.16 -8.12
N ASP A 104 8.08 10.91 -8.95
CA ASP A 104 8.21 9.66 -9.70
C ASP A 104 8.08 8.39 -8.85
N PRO A 105 8.72 8.26 -7.66
CA PRO A 105 8.51 7.10 -6.79
C PRO A 105 7.06 6.99 -6.28
N PHE A 106 6.40 8.11 -5.97
CA PHE A 106 4.99 8.10 -5.56
C PHE A 106 4.08 7.59 -6.69
N ARG A 107 4.32 8.06 -7.92
CA ARG A 107 3.59 7.63 -9.12
C ARG A 107 3.84 6.16 -9.42
N LEU A 108 5.09 5.72 -9.34
CA LEU A 108 5.47 4.33 -9.53
C LEU A 108 4.82 3.42 -8.48
N ALA A 109 4.89 3.78 -7.19
CA ALA A 109 4.27 3.02 -6.11
C ALA A 109 2.75 2.89 -6.30
N SER A 110 2.09 3.94 -6.80
CA SER A 110 0.66 3.92 -7.11
C SER A 110 0.34 2.91 -8.21
N LEU A 111 1.09 2.93 -9.32
CA LEU A 111 0.94 1.94 -10.41
C LEU A 111 1.21 0.51 -9.92
N MET A 112 2.26 0.31 -9.12
CA MET A 112 2.58 -1.01 -8.54
C MET A 112 1.48 -1.54 -7.63
N ALA A 113 0.89 -0.69 -6.80
CA ALA A 113 -0.23 -1.09 -5.95
C ALA A 113 -1.43 -1.57 -6.79
N HIS A 114 -1.76 -0.88 -7.90
CA HIS A 114 -2.81 -1.35 -8.81
C HIS A 114 -2.43 -2.63 -9.55
N LYS A 115 -1.19 -2.75 -10.03
CA LYS A 115 -0.71 -3.96 -10.71
C LYS A 115 -0.82 -5.20 -9.83
N ILE A 116 -0.55 -5.06 -8.52
CA ILE A 116 -0.61 -6.15 -7.55
C ILE A 116 -2.05 -6.44 -7.10
N LEU A 117 -2.83 -5.40 -6.77
CA LEU A 117 -4.15 -5.56 -6.15
C LEU A 117 -5.31 -5.68 -7.14
N LYS A 118 -5.13 -5.19 -8.37
CA LYS A 118 -6.15 -5.08 -9.42
C LYS A 118 -5.56 -5.45 -10.78
N SER A 119 -4.86 -6.58 -10.84
CA SER A 119 -4.20 -7.04 -12.07
C SER A 119 -5.16 -7.21 -13.25
N ASP A 120 -6.42 -7.59 -12.99
CA ASP A 120 -7.46 -7.73 -14.03
C ASP A 120 -7.82 -6.40 -14.71
N ASP A 121 -7.66 -5.27 -14.02
CA ASP A 121 -7.94 -3.93 -14.53
C ASP A 121 -6.68 -3.25 -15.15
N TRP A 122 -5.56 -3.97 -15.23
CA TRP A 122 -4.29 -3.43 -15.71
C TRP A 122 -4.30 -3.24 -17.23
N ASN A 123 -3.95 -2.04 -17.70
CA ASN A 123 -3.71 -1.78 -19.12
C ASN A 123 -2.22 -1.96 -19.46
N GLU A 124 -1.91 -2.79 -20.46
CA GLU A 124 -0.54 -3.05 -20.92
C GLU A 124 0.18 -1.79 -21.41
N ASP A 125 -0.53 -0.78 -21.90
CA ASP A 125 0.06 0.51 -22.30
C ASP A 125 0.78 1.20 -21.12
N TRP A 126 0.29 0.98 -19.90
CA TRP A 126 0.88 1.54 -18.68
C TRP A 126 2.27 0.96 -18.39
N ASN A 127 2.64 -0.19 -18.97
CA ASN A 127 3.98 -0.77 -18.82
C ASN A 127 5.08 0.17 -19.33
N THR A 128 4.79 0.97 -20.37
CA THR A 128 5.76 1.93 -20.91
C THR A 128 6.06 3.03 -19.90
N THR A 129 5.02 3.59 -19.28
CA THR A 129 5.18 4.62 -18.24
C THR A 129 5.79 4.04 -16.96
N GLU A 130 5.39 2.83 -16.57
CA GLU A 130 5.99 2.07 -15.47
C GLU A 130 7.51 1.91 -15.65
N ALA A 131 7.95 1.45 -16.84
CA ALA A 131 9.38 1.28 -17.14
C ALA A 131 10.13 2.61 -17.06
N SER A 132 9.58 3.67 -17.68
CA SER A 132 10.17 5.01 -17.61
C SER A 132 10.29 5.54 -16.17
N LEU A 133 9.29 5.29 -15.33
CA LEU A 133 9.31 5.70 -13.92
C LEU A 133 10.35 4.91 -13.12
N ARG A 134 10.51 3.61 -13.38
CA ARG A 134 11.58 2.81 -12.77
C ARG A 134 12.96 3.36 -13.15
N ASP A 135 13.20 3.64 -14.43
CA ASP A 135 14.47 4.18 -14.89
C ASP A 135 14.76 5.55 -14.25
N SER A 136 13.75 6.42 -14.15
CA SER A 136 13.88 7.71 -13.45
C SER A 136 14.22 7.53 -11.96
N CYS A 137 13.54 6.62 -11.27
CA CYS A 137 13.81 6.32 -9.86
C CYS A 137 15.22 5.76 -9.65
N LEU A 138 15.72 4.92 -10.57
CA LEU A 138 17.08 4.38 -10.52
C LEU A 138 18.13 5.46 -10.81
N ALA A 139 17.87 6.36 -11.76
CA ALA A 139 18.80 7.41 -12.14
C ALA A 139 18.89 8.54 -11.10
N ASN A 140 17.74 8.98 -10.57
CA ASN A 140 17.63 10.14 -9.68
C ASN A 140 17.66 9.76 -8.19
N GLY A 141 17.52 8.46 -7.89
CA GLY A 141 17.31 7.97 -6.54
C GLY A 141 15.88 8.20 -6.04
N VAL A 142 15.57 7.59 -4.90
CA VAL A 142 14.25 7.70 -4.26
C VAL A 142 14.43 8.08 -2.79
N HIS A 143 13.41 8.74 -2.23
CA HIS A 143 13.38 9.03 -0.80
C HIS A 143 13.47 7.71 0.01
N PRO A 144 14.30 7.61 1.08
CA PRO A 144 14.55 6.37 1.81
C PRO A 144 13.29 5.64 2.29
N VAL A 145 12.26 6.40 2.64
CA VAL A 145 10.95 5.85 3.05
C VAL A 145 10.38 4.82 2.05
N TRP A 146 10.62 4.98 0.74
CA TRP A 146 10.12 4.06 -0.28
C TRP A 146 10.87 2.73 -0.30
N VAL A 147 12.06 2.66 0.30
CA VAL A 147 12.83 1.42 0.49
C VAL A 147 12.45 0.73 1.80
N SER A 148 11.87 1.47 2.75
CA SER A 148 11.44 0.97 4.07
C SER A 148 10.01 0.40 4.09
N ILE A 149 9.28 0.48 2.97
CA ILE A 149 7.90 -0.01 2.78
C ILE A 149 7.96 -1.31 1.99
#